data_AF-A0A2C9KUH1-F1
#
_entry.id   AF-A0A2C9KUH1-F1
#
_cell.length_a   1.000
_cell.length_b   1.000
_cell.length_c   1.000
_cell.angle_alpha   90.00
_cell.angle_beta   90.00
_cell.angle_gamma   90.00
#
_symmetry.space_group_name_H-M   'P 1'
#
loop_
_entity.id
_entity.type
_entity.pdbx_description
1 polymer ?
#
loop_
_entity_poly.entity_id
_entity_poly.type
_entity_poly.pdbx_seq_one_letter_code
_entity_poly.pdbx_strand_id
1 'polypeptide(L)'
;MTEIQVRNELEKFIQEITYEELSFKRYGDNFTHGLGHGLGVEIHENPRFTSADPTFLDNKMVGTIEPGIYLEGIGGVRIEDDIVINNCGDKVKPAFIDRVVLPLRVELTVAEAEDAVKGNSTSNPQKSAVLETGYKIQVPIFIKSGEKVIVDTVDGVYVSRA
;
A
#
# COMPACT_ATOMS: atom_id res chain seq x y z
N MET A 1 25.22 8.50 16.57
CA MET A 1 23.98 7.92 17.16
C MET A 1 24.32 6.53 17.69
N THR A 2 23.67 6.00 18.74
CA THR A 2 23.90 4.61 19.18
C THR A 2 23.14 3.62 18.32
N GLU A 3 23.59 2.36 18.24
CA GLU A 3 22.96 1.29 17.42
C GLU A 3 21.47 1.10 17.73
N ILE A 4 21.08 1.29 19.00
CA ILE A 4 19.69 1.23 19.46
C ILE A 4 18.85 2.40 18.88
N GLN A 5 19.43 3.60 18.79
CA GLN A 5 18.73 4.75 18.25
C GLN A 5 18.47 4.59 16.74
N VAL A 6 19.43 4.03 16.02
CA VAL A 6 19.30 3.76 14.58
C VAL A 6 18.20 2.73 14.30
N ARG A 7 18.14 1.65 15.09
CA ARG A 7 17.07 0.65 15.01
C ARG A 7 15.69 1.25 15.25
N ASN A 8 15.54 2.02 16.32
CA ASN A 8 14.25 2.62 16.68
C ASN A 8 13.75 3.59 15.60
N GLU A 9 14.65 4.36 14.97
CA GLU A 9 14.30 5.25 13.86
C GLU A 9 13.87 4.47 12.61
N LEU A 10 14.50 3.33 12.32
CA LEU A 10 14.07 2.46 11.23
C LEU A 10 12.73 1.80 11.51
N GLU A 11 12.53 1.25 12.72
CA GLU A 11 11.26 0.68 13.14
C GLU A 11 10.15 1.72 13.01
N LYS A 12 10.42 2.96 13.45
CA LYS A 12 9.48 4.07 13.30
C LYS A 12 9.21 4.42 11.84
N PHE A 13 10.22 4.47 10.98
CA PHE A 13 10.05 4.75 9.54
C PHE A 13 9.25 3.66 8.83
N ILE A 14 9.55 2.39 9.10
CA ILE A 14 8.82 1.24 8.56
C ILE A 14 7.38 1.25 9.07
N GLN A 15 7.19 1.51 10.37
CA GLN A 15 5.87 1.69 10.96
C GLN A 15 5.15 2.86 10.30
N GLU A 16 5.75 4.04 10.10
CA GLU A 16 5.08 5.17 9.44
C GLU A 16 4.64 4.84 8.01
N ILE A 17 5.50 4.23 7.19
CA ILE A 17 5.16 3.86 5.81
C ILE A 17 4.04 2.82 5.75
N THR A 18 4.08 1.81 6.61
CA THR A 18 3.10 0.72 6.59
C THR A 18 1.83 1.02 7.40
N TYR A 19 1.93 1.80 8.49
CA TYR A 19 0.82 2.14 9.39
C TYR A 19 -0.02 3.32 8.91
N GLU A 20 0.52 4.32 8.20
CA GLU A 20 -0.34 5.37 7.65
C GLU A 20 -1.30 4.80 6.58
N GLU A 21 -0.87 3.77 5.84
CA GLU A 21 -1.67 3.14 4.79
C GLU A 21 -2.60 2.01 5.32
N LEU A 22 -2.23 1.28 6.40
CA LEU A 22 -3.01 0.12 6.92
C LEU A 22 -3.57 0.26 8.35
N SER A 23 -3.36 1.41 9.01
CA SER A 23 -3.45 1.68 10.46
C SER A 23 -4.04 0.60 11.41
N PHE A 24 -3.23 0.30 12.43
CA PHE A 24 -3.54 -0.45 13.65
C PHE A 24 -4.85 -0.07 14.35
N LYS A 25 -5.31 1.18 14.18
CA LYS A 25 -6.54 1.69 14.80
C LYS A 25 -7.81 1.00 14.28
N ARG A 26 -7.74 0.39 13.10
CA ARG A 26 -8.87 -0.24 12.42
C ARG A 26 -8.90 -1.76 12.56
N TYR A 27 -7.75 -2.42 12.73
CA TYR A 27 -7.67 -3.89 12.66
C TYR A 27 -6.97 -4.59 13.84
N GLY A 28 -6.38 -3.86 14.79
CA GLY A 28 -6.01 -4.38 16.12
C GLY A 28 -5.35 -5.77 16.12
N ASP A 29 -5.96 -6.72 16.82
CA ASP A 29 -5.48 -8.09 17.06
C ASP A 29 -5.33 -8.96 15.80
N ASN A 30 -5.70 -8.47 14.62
CA ASN A 30 -5.57 -9.18 13.36
C ASN A 30 -4.14 -9.18 12.79
N PHE A 31 -3.20 -8.48 13.44
CA PHE A 31 -1.76 -8.56 13.17
C PHE A 31 -1.11 -9.66 14.02
N THR A 32 -0.87 -10.83 13.41
CA THR A 32 -0.42 -12.04 14.13
C THR A 32 1.02 -12.45 13.81
N HIS A 33 1.78 -11.67 13.04
CA HIS A 33 3.13 -11.99 12.57
C HIS A 33 4.11 -10.81 12.67
N GLY A 34 5.41 -11.09 12.50
CA GLY A 34 6.46 -10.07 12.44
C GLY A 34 6.40 -9.22 11.17
N LEU A 35 7.06 -8.05 11.18
CA LEU A 35 7.01 -7.10 10.07
C LEU A 35 7.85 -7.50 8.84
N GLY A 36 8.67 -8.54 8.94
CA GLY A 36 9.51 -9.05 7.86
C GLY A 36 10.85 -9.58 8.37
N HIS A 37 11.79 -9.85 7.46
CA HIS A 37 13.08 -10.47 7.78
C HIS A 37 14.16 -10.16 6.75
N GLY A 38 15.41 -10.51 7.06
CA GLY A 38 16.52 -10.43 6.10
C GLY A 38 16.35 -11.41 4.95
N LEU A 39 16.90 -11.05 3.80
CA LEU A 39 16.89 -11.84 2.58
C LEU A 39 18.29 -11.87 1.98
N GLY A 40 18.80 -13.07 1.69
CA GLY A 40 20.16 -13.25 1.19
C GLY A 40 20.34 -14.61 0.53
N VAL A 41 21.04 -15.53 1.21
CA VAL A 41 21.23 -16.89 0.68
C VAL A 41 19.97 -17.74 0.93
N GLU A 42 19.41 -17.59 2.12
CA GLU A 42 18.15 -18.21 2.49
C GLU A 42 17.01 -17.22 2.29
N ILE A 43 15.83 -17.75 1.95
CA ILE A 43 14.62 -16.93 1.83
C ILE A 43 14.22 -16.30 3.17
N HIS A 44 14.61 -16.89 4.30
CA HIS A 44 14.37 -16.36 5.64
C HIS A 44 15.68 -16.34 6.42
N GLU A 45 16.29 -15.17 6.55
CA GLU A 45 17.49 -14.98 7.36
C GLU A 45 17.32 -13.83 8.36
N ASN A 46 18.21 -13.80 9.35
CA ASN A 46 18.30 -12.64 10.23
C ASN A 46 18.85 -11.44 9.44
N PRO A 47 18.50 -10.20 9.82
CA PRO A 47 17.68 -9.81 10.98
C PRO A 47 16.18 -10.01 10.75
N ARG A 48 15.46 -10.53 11.75
CA ARG A 48 14.00 -10.40 11.85
C ARG A 48 13.65 -8.96 12.24
N PHE A 49 12.68 -8.36 11.57
CA PHE A 49 12.24 -7.00 11.86
C PHE A 49 11.29 -6.98 13.05
N THR A 50 11.86 -7.26 14.23
CA THR A 50 11.21 -7.26 15.53
C THR A 50 12.20 -6.72 16.56
N SER A 51 11.68 -6.09 17.62
CA SER A 51 12.51 -5.58 18.71
C SER A 51 13.31 -6.67 19.46
N ALA A 52 12.95 -7.94 19.30
CA ALA A 52 13.58 -9.07 19.99
C ALA A 52 14.83 -9.64 19.28
N ASP A 53 15.06 -9.35 17.99
CA ASP A 53 16.21 -9.91 17.24
C ASP A 53 17.43 -8.99 17.40
N PRO A 54 18.56 -9.43 18.00
CA PRO A 54 19.71 -8.57 18.26
C PRO A 54 20.59 -8.31 17.03
N THR A 55 20.31 -8.92 15.87
CA THR A 55 21.16 -8.84 14.68
C THR A 55 21.26 -7.41 14.16
N PHE A 56 22.46 -6.99 13.78
CA PHE A 56 22.72 -5.66 13.25
C PHE A 56 22.27 -5.52 11.80
N LEU A 57 21.71 -4.35 11.49
CA LEU A 57 21.37 -3.95 10.13
C LEU A 57 22.55 -3.21 9.53
N ASP A 58 23.15 -3.80 8.51
CA ASP A 58 24.25 -3.20 7.77
C ASP A 58 23.79 -2.64 6.43
N ASN A 59 24.57 -1.71 5.91
CA ASN A 59 24.36 -1.12 4.60
C ASN A 59 24.35 -2.22 3.53
N LYS A 60 23.42 -2.10 2.60
CA LYS A 60 23.17 -3.04 1.49
C LYS A 60 22.65 -4.41 1.90
N MET A 61 22.31 -4.64 3.18
CA MET A 61 21.46 -5.78 3.51
C MET A 61 20.12 -5.64 2.81
N VAL A 62 19.58 -6.76 2.35
CA VAL A 62 18.24 -6.84 1.78
C VAL A 62 17.34 -7.47 2.82
N GLY A 63 16.10 -7.01 2.88
CA GLY A 63 15.09 -7.62 3.72
C GLY A 63 13.70 -7.32 3.21
N THR A 64 12.71 -7.94 3.84
CA THR A 64 11.32 -7.89 3.44
C THR A 64 10.54 -7.00 4.40
N ILE A 65 9.60 -6.20 3.89
CA ILE A 65 8.57 -5.51 4.68
C ILE A 65 7.25 -6.17 4.31
N GLU A 66 6.68 -6.90 5.27
CA GLU A 66 5.62 -7.85 5.00
C GLU A 66 4.38 -7.69 5.92
N PRO A 67 3.75 -6.51 5.99
CA PRO A 67 2.57 -6.30 6.82
C PRO A 67 1.36 -7.04 6.26
N GLY A 68 0.56 -7.64 7.12
CA GLY A 68 -0.61 -8.42 6.72
C GLY A 68 -1.76 -8.30 7.71
N ILE A 69 -2.98 -8.38 7.18
CA ILE A 69 -4.22 -8.35 7.95
C ILE A 69 -5.02 -9.59 7.59
N TYR A 70 -5.45 -10.32 8.62
CA TYR A 70 -6.27 -11.52 8.48
C TYR A 70 -7.58 -11.34 9.23
N LEU A 71 -8.70 -11.46 8.53
CA LEU A 71 -10.05 -11.37 9.09
C LEU A 71 -10.68 -12.76 9.12
N GLU A 72 -11.13 -13.17 10.31
CA GLU A 72 -11.75 -14.47 10.51
C GLU A 72 -12.95 -14.68 9.58
N GLY A 73 -13.00 -15.85 8.93
CA GLY A 73 -14.08 -16.21 8.01
C GLY A 73 -14.05 -15.51 6.65
N ILE A 74 -13.16 -14.54 6.42
CA ILE A 74 -13.03 -13.79 5.15
C ILE A 74 -11.72 -14.13 4.44
N GLY A 75 -10.62 -14.26 5.18
CA GLY A 75 -9.27 -14.42 4.63
C GLY A 75 -8.35 -13.27 5.01
N GLY A 76 -7.21 -13.12 4.33
CA GLY A 76 -6.27 -12.04 4.63
C GLY A 76 -5.49 -11.55 3.42
N VAL A 77 -4.92 -10.37 3.56
CA VAL A 77 -4.04 -9.75 2.57
C VAL A 77 -2.71 -9.45 3.24
N ARG A 78 -1.62 -9.69 2.54
CA ARG A 78 -0.27 -9.38 2.98
C ARG A 78 0.47 -8.70 1.85
N ILE A 79 1.06 -7.56 2.15
CA ILE A 79 2.00 -6.88 1.27
C ILE A 79 3.34 -7.58 1.49
N GLU A 80 4.11 -7.78 0.44
CA GLU A 80 5.40 -8.48 0.49
C GLU A 80 6.39 -7.62 -0.33
N ASP A 81 6.98 -6.60 0.31
CA ASP A 81 7.90 -5.67 -0.36
C ASP A 81 9.35 -5.99 -0.03
N ASP A 82 10.23 -5.98 -1.03
CA ASP A 82 11.68 -6.09 -0.83
C ASP A 82 12.33 -4.71 -0.70
N ILE A 83 13.16 -4.56 0.33
CA ILE A 83 13.92 -3.34 0.60
C ILE A 83 15.42 -3.60 0.67
N VAL A 84 16.19 -2.59 0.28
CA VAL A 84 17.61 -2.50 0.58
C VAL A 84 17.84 -1.48 1.70
N ILE A 85 18.63 -1.86 2.68
CA ILE A 85 19.05 -1.00 3.79
C ILE A 85 20.14 -0.06 3.28
N ASN A 86 19.88 1.25 3.24
CA ASN A 86 20.88 2.26 2.90
C ASN A 86 21.27 3.08 4.12
N ASN A 87 22.54 3.01 4.50
CA ASN A 87 23.09 3.81 5.59
C ASN A 87 23.57 5.16 5.04
N CYS A 88 22.89 6.24 5.39
CA CYS A 88 23.24 7.61 5.02
C CYS A 88 23.75 8.35 6.28
N GLY A 89 25.07 8.32 6.48
CA GLY A 89 25.69 8.78 7.73
C GLY A 89 25.29 7.87 8.90
N ASP A 90 24.91 8.47 10.02
CA ASP A 90 24.43 7.77 11.22
C ASP A 90 22.95 7.30 11.12
N LYS A 91 22.32 7.41 9.95
CA LYS A 91 20.89 7.10 9.75
C LYS A 91 20.72 5.95 8.78
N VAL A 92 19.86 4.99 9.13
CA VAL A 92 19.37 3.98 8.20
C VAL A 92 18.16 4.51 7.45
N LYS A 93 18.12 4.29 6.14
CA LYS A 93 16.94 4.52 5.28
C LYS A 93 16.71 3.28 4.43
N PRO A 94 15.55 2.63 4.50
CA PRO A 94 15.22 1.58 3.56
C PRO A 94 14.84 2.22 2.22
N ALA A 95 15.22 1.56 1.13
CA ALA A 95 14.78 1.88 -0.21
C ALA A 95 14.11 0.65 -0.82
N PHE A 96 12.92 0.84 -1.36
CA PHE A 96 12.17 -0.22 -2.05
C PHE A 96 12.90 -0.61 -3.33
N ILE A 97 13.13 -1.90 -3.50
CA ILE A 97 13.83 -2.46 -4.66
C ILE A 97 12.88 -2.56 -5.86
N ASP A 98 11.61 -2.90 -5.61
CA ASP A 98 10.62 -3.15 -6.67
C ASP A 98 9.29 -2.44 -6.41
N ARG A 99 9.33 -1.12 -6.23
CA ARG A 99 8.09 -0.34 -6.11
C ARG A 99 7.53 -0.05 -7.51
N VAL A 100 6.40 -0.66 -7.84
CA VAL A 100 5.56 -0.18 -8.95
C VAL A 100 4.89 1.13 -8.52
N VAL A 101 5.51 2.25 -8.89
CA VAL A 101 4.91 3.58 -8.68
C VAL A 101 3.90 3.83 -9.78
N LEU A 102 2.61 3.77 -9.44
CA LEU A 102 1.59 4.26 -10.35
C LEU A 102 1.73 5.78 -10.50
N PRO A 103 1.60 6.32 -11.72
CA PRO A 103 1.51 7.76 -11.89
C PRO A 103 0.29 8.28 -11.12
N LEU A 104 0.36 9.51 -10.58
CA LEU A 104 -0.73 10.14 -9.82
C LEU A 104 -2.07 10.12 -10.55
N ARG A 105 -2.03 10.07 -11.89
CA ARG A 105 -3.20 10.01 -12.76
C ARG A 105 -3.00 8.93 -13.80
N VAL A 106 -4.00 8.05 -13.92
CA VAL A 106 -4.07 7.02 -14.95
C VAL A 106 -5.31 7.22 -15.79
N GLU A 107 -5.19 6.97 -17.09
CA GLU A 107 -6.32 6.89 -18.01
C GLU A 107 -6.80 5.44 -18.03
N LEU A 108 -8.07 5.21 -17.68
CA LEU A 108 -8.68 3.89 -17.63
C LEU A 108 -10.01 3.89 -18.39
N THR A 109 -10.29 2.80 -19.07
CA THR A 109 -11.55 2.60 -19.78
C THR A 109 -12.65 2.15 -18.82
N VAL A 110 -13.85 2.72 -18.93
CA VAL A 110 -15.04 2.26 -18.21
C VAL A 110 -15.57 1.00 -18.87
N ALA A 111 -15.45 -0.15 -18.20
CA ALA A 111 -15.99 -1.41 -18.68
C ALA A 111 -17.52 -1.44 -18.56
N GLU A 112 -18.04 -1.13 -17.37
CA GLU A 112 -19.47 -1.17 -17.07
C GLU A 112 -19.89 0.06 -16.26
N ALA A 113 -21.00 0.69 -16.60
CA ALA A 113 -21.56 1.79 -15.83
C ALA A 113 -23.04 1.55 -15.60
N GLU A 114 -23.50 1.70 -14.36
CA GLU A 114 -24.91 1.51 -14.02
C GLU A 114 -25.81 2.50 -14.80
N ASP A 115 -27.04 2.09 -15.08
CA ASP A 115 -28.03 2.99 -15.64
C ASP A 115 -28.49 3.98 -14.57
N ALA A 116 -28.51 5.26 -14.92
CA ALA A 116 -28.88 6.30 -13.97
C ALA A 116 -30.35 6.15 -13.54
N VAL A 117 -30.58 5.80 -12.27
CA VAL A 117 -31.93 5.81 -11.70
C VAL A 117 -32.36 7.27 -11.50
N LYS A 118 -33.32 7.71 -12.32
CA LYS A 118 -33.80 9.09 -12.39
C LYS A 118 -34.63 9.43 -11.14
N GLY A 119 -33.96 9.79 -10.05
CA GLY A 119 -34.63 10.15 -8.81
C GLY A 119 -33.69 10.36 -7.64
N ASN A 120 -32.91 11.45 -7.65
CA ASN A 120 -32.64 12.21 -6.44
C ASN A 120 -32.03 13.58 -6.78
N SER A 121 -32.71 14.62 -6.31
CA SER A 121 -32.26 16.01 -6.34
C SER A 121 -31.17 16.22 -5.30
N THR A 122 -29.92 16.22 -5.73
CA THR A 122 -28.78 16.76 -4.99
C THR A 122 -27.75 17.26 -6.00
N SER A 123 -27.01 18.32 -5.68
CA SER A 123 -25.99 18.89 -6.57
C SER A 123 -24.95 17.82 -6.93
N ASN A 124 -24.75 17.56 -8.23
CA ASN A 124 -23.84 16.56 -8.81
C ASN A 124 -24.15 15.09 -8.50
N PRO A 125 -25.19 14.50 -9.13
CA PRO A 125 -25.47 13.07 -9.02
C PRO A 125 -24.32 12.24 -9.61
N GLN A 126 -23.93 11.21 -8.87
CA GLN A 126 -22.92 10.22 -9.25
C GLN A 126 -23.54 8.83 -9.37
N LYS A 127 -22.86 7.96 -10.10
CA LYS A 127 -23.21 6.54 -10.25
C LYS A 127 -21.95 5.68 -10.16
N SER A 128 -22.16 4.41 -9.82
CA SER A 128 -21.10 3.41 -9.79
C SER A 128 -20.69 3.00 -11.23
N ALA A 129 -19.39 2.87 -11.45
CA ALA A 129 -18.81 2.34 -12.68
C ALA A 129 -17.62 1.42 -12.37
N VAL A 130 -17.48 0.36 -13.17
CA VAL A 130 -16.39 -0.62 -13.15
C VAL A 130 -15.40 -0.26 -14.26
N LEU A 131 -14.13 -0.10 -13.91
CA LEU A 131 -13.04 0.13 -14.86
C LEU A 131 -12.57 -1.17 -15.50
N GLU A 132 -11.79 -1.10 -16.59
CA GLU A 132 -11.22 -2.28 -17.27
C GLU A 132 -10.33 -3.16 -16.37
N THR A 133 -9.86 -2.60 -15.26
CA THR A 133 -9.11 -3.32 -14.21
C THR A 133 -10.03 -4.08 -13.24
N GLY A 134 -11.35 -3.90 -13.31
CA GLY A 134 -12.32 -4.39 -12.33
C GLY A 134 -12.53 -3.47 -11.13
N TYR A 135 -11.74 -2.39 -11.01
CA TYR A 135 -11.88 -1.43 -9.91
C TYR A 135 -13.17 -0.60 -10.04
N LYS A 136 -13.89 -0.42 -8.92
CA LYS A 136 -15.17 0.30 -8.89
C LYS A 136 -15.00 1.71 -8.37
N ILE A 137 -15.52 2.69 -9.10
CA ILE A 137 -15.44 4.11 -8.76
C ILE A 137 -16.80 4.80 -8.91
N GLN A 138 -16.94 5.96 -8.26
CA GLN A 138 -18.08 6.85 -8.49
C GLN A 138 -17.75 7.84 -9.61
N VAL A 139 -18.59 7.88 -10.63
CA VAL A 139 -18.46 8.77 -11.79
C VAL A 139 -19.73 9.62 -11.95
N PRO A 140 -19.66 10.78 -12.60
CA PRO A 140 -20.86 11.53 -12.96
C PRO A 140 -21.82 10.69 -13.81
N ILE A 141 -23.13 10.90 -13.62
CA ILE A 141 -24.19 10.12 -14.32
C ILE A 141 -24.08 10.09 -15.84
N PHE A 142 -23.40 11.08 -16.45
CA PHE A 142 -23.24 11.21 -17.89
C PHE A 142 -22.17 10.28 -18.49
N ILE A 143 -21.28 9.69 -17.66
CA ILE A 143 -20.23 8.76 -18.11
C ILE A 143 -20.86 7.46 -18.59
N LYS A 144 -20.37 6.92 -19.71
CA LYS A 144 -20.88 5.69 -20.33
C LYS A 144 -19.80 4.61 -20.40
N SER A 145 -20.22 3.36 -20.50
CA SER A 145 -19.33 2.26 -20.84
C SER A 145 -18.59 2.54 -22.16
N GLY A 146 -17.32 2.16 -22.21
CA GLY A 146 -16.40 2.41 -23.32
C GLY A 146 -15.74 3.79 -23.31
N GLU A 147 -16.17 4.73 -22.46
CA GLU A 147 -15.47 6.01 -22.31
C GLU A 147 -14.20 5.86 -21.47
N LYS A 148 -13.21 6.70 -21.77
CA LYS A 148 -11.98 6.80 -20.98
C LYS A 148 -12.08 7.89 -19.94
N VAL A 149 -11.63 7.59 -18.73
CA VAL A 149 -11.64 8.49 -17.59
C VAL A 149 -10.26 8.58 -16.96
N ILE A 150 -9.93 9.75 -16.43
CA ILE A 150 -8.74 9.96 -15.62
C ILE A 150 -9.09 9.69 -14.17
N VAL A 151 -8.33 8.81 -13.53
CA VAL A 151 -8.50 8.41 -12.14
C VAL A 151 -7.26 8.82 -11.34
N ASP A 152 -7.49 9.43 -10.18
CA ASP A 152 -6.45 9.68 -9.20
C ASP A 152 -6.07 8.36 -8.52
N THR A 153 -4.79 7.98 -8.59
CA THR A 153 -4.32 6.68 -8.06
C THR A 153 -4.08 6.68 -6.56
N VAL A 154 -4.11 7.86 -5.90
CA VAL A 154 -3.98 7.96 -4.45
C VAL A 154 -5.30 7.60 -3.78
N ASP A 155 -6.38 8.27 -4.18
CA ASP A 155 -7.69 8.09 -3.57
C ASP A 155 -8.63 7.16 -4.37
N GLY A 156 -8.24 6.78 -5.59
CA GLY A 156 -9.06 5.96 -6.48
C GLY A 156 -10.30 6.70 -7.01
N VAL A 157 -10.24 8.03 -7.14
CA VAL A 157 -11.39 8.87 -7.45
C VAL A 157 -11.35 9.36 -8.91
N TYR A 158 -12.54 9.47 -9.53
CA TYR A 158 -12.72 10.11 -10.83
C TYR A 158 -12.26 11.57 -10.80
N VAL A 159 -11.42 11.97 -11.76
CA VAL A 159 -10.98 13.36 -11.96
C VAL A 159 -11.73 14.00 -13.11
N SER A 160 -11.63 13.42 -14.31
CA SER A 160 -12.24 13.94 -15.53
C SER A 160 -12.43 12.84 -16.58
N ARG A 161 -13.14 13.17 -17.66
CA ARG A 161 -12.99 12.42 -18.92
C ARG A 161 -11.58 12.67 -19.48
N ALA A 162 -11.04 11.66 -20.15
CA ALA A 162 -9.79 11.77 -20.89
C ALA A 162 -9.99 12.48 -22.24
#